data_AF-A4C8T1-F1
#
_entry.id   AF-A4C8T1-F1
#
_cell.length_a   1.000
_cell.length_b   1.000
_cell.length_c   1.000
_cell.angle_alpha   90.00
_cell.angle_beta   90.00
_cell.angle_gamma   90.00
#
_symmetry.space_group_name_H-M   'P 1'
#
loop_
_entity.id
_entity.type
_entity.pdbx_description
1 polymer ?
#
loop_
_entity_poly.entity_id
_entity_poly.type
_entity_poly.pdbx_seq_one_letter_code
_entity_poly.pdbx_strand_id
1 'polypeptide(L)'
;MSLVKKSLAKAVSSVPNSTEKQAPTAAATATQANAPANNTEQSEYPFFAAAIESDLAQLKTFTDISDKASYKSEAIKRNDYLGYINRYRLSGQNHHNKVLAWVFIWLVDLKRWDAVLELLPLMIEQKQPLPTVFNTKHWPAFVIDQLYDDANYYLSESKMQGLYDIGFTLRRLIYVVKNQDWSGLEVVGGKLYSIAAKVHKAQLNLGNALYFAEMAQAINDKAGVKTMLKELQKMIKPAEPDQQTAD
;
A
#
# COMPACT_ATOMS: atom_id res chain seq x y z
N MET A 1 46.09 -9.51 -1.64
CA MET A 1 46.42 -8.18 -2.21
C MET A 1 45.20 -7.30 -2.00
N SER A 2 45.14 -6.48 -0.94
CA SER A 2 45.76 -5.16 -0.70
C SER A 2 45.09 -4.01 -1.45
N LEU A 3 45.08 -2.84 -0.78
CA LEU A 3 44.46 -1.53 -1.07
C LEU A 3 43.08 -1.38 -0.38
N VAL A 4 42.84 -0.54 0.64
CA VAL A 4 43.54 0.65 1.16
C VAL A 4 43.19 0.85 2.65
N LYS A 5 44.19 0.77 3.53
CA LYS A 5 44.19 1.41 4.87
C LYS A 5 45.10 2.63 4.76
N LYS A 6 44.59 3.85 4.98
CA LYS A 6 45.39 5.05 5.26
C LYS A 6 44.50 6.22 5.72
N SER A 7 44.42 6.43 7.03
CA SER A 7 44.59 7.76 7.65
C SER A 7 44.72 7.59 9.16
N LEU A 8 45.92 7.91 9.64
CA LEU A 8 46.32 7.94 11.05
C LEU A 8 46.34 9.39 11.53
N ALA A 9 45.90 9.58 12.77
CA ALA A 9 46.52 10.40 13.81
C ALA A 9 47.24 11.72 13.43
N LYS A 10 46.60 12.84 13.80
CA LYS A 10 47.16 14.15 14.23
C LYS A 10 46.00 14.85 14.96
N ALA A 11 46.09 15.43 16.15
CA ALA A 11 47.19 15.74 17.03
C ALA A 11 46.66 15.83 18.47
N VAL A 12 47.42 15.31 19.43
CA VAL A 12 47.35 15.64 20.86
C VAL A 12 48.29 16.83 21.10
N SER A 13 47.99 17.61 22.14
CA SER A 13 48.83 18.61 22.84
C SER A 13 48.61 20.09 22.54
N SER A 14 47.81 20.73 23.39
CA SER A 14 48.15 22.03 24.00
C SER A 14 47.26 22.30 25.22
N VAL A 15 47.83 22.10 26.41
CA VAL A 15 47.34 22.67 27.68
C VAL A 15 48.12 23.97 27.92
N PRO A 16 47.48 25.00 28.48
CA PRO A 16 48.10 25.68 29.62
C PRO A 16 47.15 25.79 30.82
N ASN A 17 47.81 25.79 31.98
CA ASN A 17 47.27 25.80 33.34
C ASN A 17 47.21 27.26 33.86
N SER A 18 46.20 27.64 34.64
CA SER A 18 46.23 28.78 35.60
C SER A 18 45.05 28.73 36.58
N THR A 19 45.36 28.42 37.84
CA THR A 19 44.64 28.74 39.10
C THR A 19 44.49 30.28 39.26
N GLU A 20 43.51 30.90 39.95
CA GLU A 20 43.04 30.69 41.32
C GLU A 20 41.80 31.55 41.68
N LYS A 21 40.88 31.01 42.52
CA LYS A 21 40.07 31.60 43.62
C LYS A 21 39.16 32.85 43.44
N GLN A 22 37.84 32.67 43.62
CA GLN A 22 37.06 33.06 44.85
C GLN A 22 35.53 32.81 44.68
N ALA A 23 34.90 32.31 45.75
CA ALA A 23 33.46 32.20 46.05
C ALA A 23 33.26 32.68 47.51
N PRO A 24 32.06 32.97 48.09
CA PRO A 24 30.71 32.43 47.84
C PRO A 24 29.60 33.53 47.74
N THR A 25 28.30 33.31 47.48
CA THR A 25 27.29 32.65 48.35
C THR A 25 25.89 32.67 47.67
N ALA A 26 25.13 31.58 47.84
CA ALA A 26 23.66 31.39 47.78
C ALA A 26 22.90 31.66 46.44
N ALA A 27 21.81 30.98 46.08
CA ALA A 27 21.19 29.69 46.38
C ALA A 27 19.96 29.58 45.46
N ALA A 28 19.88 28.57 44.60
CA ALA A 28 18.63 27.92 44.15
C ALA A 28 18.96 26.67 43.32
N THR A 29 18.29 25.57 43.66
CA THR A 29 18.67 24.18 43.42
C THR A 29 17.80 23.53 42.35
N ALA A 30 18.43 22.71 41.49
CA ALA A 30 17.92 21.59 40.68
C ALA A 30 16.80 21.89 39.65
N THR A 31 16.88 21.44 38.39
CA THR A 31 17.24 20.07 37.97
C THR A 31 17.83 20.11 36.55
N GLN A 32 19.01 19.48 36.39
CA GLN A 32 19.47 19.04 35.08
C GLN A 32 18.60 17.86 34.61
N ALA A 33 17.95 18.01 33.46
CA ALA A 33 17.52 16.88 32.65
C ALA A 33 17.53 17.29 31.17
N ASN A 34 18.58 16.81 30.51
CA ASN A 34 18.70 16.53 29.07
C ASN A 34 18.82 17.72 28.09
N ALA A 35 20.08 17.95 27.75
CA ALA A 35 20.61 18.24 26.42
C ALA A 35 19.76 17.64 25.26
N PRO A 36 19.83 18.25 24.06
CA PRO A 36 18.84 18.10 22.99
C PRO A 36 18.72 16.64 22.54
N ALA A 37 17.53 16.25 22.09
CA ALA A 37 17.31 14.98 21.41
C ALA A 37 18.46 14.71 20.43
N ASN A 38 19.20 13.67 20.75
CA ASN A 38 20.51 13.36 20.18
C ASN A 38 20.43 13.19 18.66
N ASN A 39 21.53 13.57 18.00
CA ASN A 39 21.89 13.35 16.59
C ASN A 39 21.94 11.85 16.18
N THR A 40 20.92 11.05 16.52
CA THR A 40 20.86 9.59 16.33
C THR A 40 19.91 9.15 15.22
N GLU A 41 19.19 10.07 14.59
CA GLU A 41 18.46 9.83 13.34
C GLU A 41 19.31 10.26 12.15
N GLN A 42 20.47 9.64 12.03
CA GLN A 42 21.12 9.53 10.74
C GLN A 42 20.15 8.74 9.87
N SER A 43 19.24 9.44 9.19
CA SER A 43 18.08 8.96 8.43
C SER A 43 18.22 7.47 8.12
N GLU A 44 17.43 6.58 8.73
CA GLU A 44 17.56 5.12 8.51
C GLU A 44 17.40 4.75 7.02
N TYR A 45 16.79 5.63 6.22
CA TYR A 45 16.47 5.42 4.81
C TYR A 45 17.60 4.87 3.94
N PRO A 46 18.86 5.39 3.92
CA PRO A 46 19.92 4.85 3.07
C PRO A 46 20.26 3.39 3.40
N PHE A 47 20.15 2.99 4.66
CA PHE A 47 20.36 1.59 5.06
C PHE A 47 19.26 0.69 4.47
N PHE A 48 17.99 1.06 4.65
CA PHE A 48 16.87 0.30 4.09
C PHE A 48 16.81 0.36 2.57
N ALA A 49 17.24 1.47 1.96
CA ALA A 49 17.33 1.63 0.51
C ALA A 49 18.41 0.70 -0.08
N ALA A 50 19.57 0.59 0.58
CA ALA A 50 20.60 -0.37 0.18
C ALA A 50 20.12 -1.83 0.36
N ALA A 51 19.41 -2.12 1.45
CA ALA A 51 18.86 -3.44 1.72
C ALA A 51 17.84 -3.86 0.64
N ILE A 52 16.87 -2.98 0.30
CA ILE A 52 15.84 -3.32 -0.70
C ILE A 52 16.47 -3.47 -2.08
N GLU A 53 17.50 -2.70 -2.42
CA GLU A 53 18.26 -2.88 -3.68
C GLU A 53 18.98 -4.22 -3.74
N SER A 54 19.60 -4.64 -2.64
CA SER A 54 20.22 -5.98 -2.54
C SER A 54 19.19 -7.10 -2.68
N ASP A 55 18.06 -7.01 -2.00
CA ASP A 55 17.01 -8.02 -2.10
C ASP A 55 16.38 -8.05 -3.51
N LEU A 56 16.23 -6.90 -4.18
CA LEU A 56 15.78 -6.83 -5.57
C LEU A 56 16.79 -7.47 -6.53
N ALA A 57 18.09 -7.33 -6.29
CA ALA A 57 19.12 -8.01 -7.07
C ALA A 57 19.05 -9.53 -6.87
N GLN A 58 18.88 -9.99 -5.62
CA GLN A 58 18.72 -11.40 -5.31
C GLN A 58 17.43 -11.97 -5.93
N LEU A 59 16.32 -11.20 -5.94
CA LEU A 59 15.07 -11.65 -6.57
C LEU A 59 15.21 -11.97 -8.06
N LYS A 60 16.16 -11.33 -8.76
CA LYS A 60 16.44 -11.61 -10.17
C LYS A 60 17.12 -12.96 -10.40
N THR A 61 17.73 -13.56 -9.37
CA THR A 61 18.41 -14.86 -9.50
C THR A 61 17.44 -16.04 -9.45
N PHE A 62 16.23 -15.84 -8.92
CA PHE A 62 15.20 -16.87 -8.90
C PHE A 62 14.46 -16.93 -10.24
N THR A 63 14.20 -18.14 -10.73
CA THR A 63 13.37 -18.37 -11.92
C THR A 63 11.92 -18.65 -11.55
N ASP A 64 11.70 -19.41 -10.48
CA ASP A 64 10.37 -19.83 -10.04
C ASP A 64 9.62 -18.71 -9.29
N ILE A 65 8.31 -18.60 -9.54
CA ILE A 65 7.45 -17.58 -8.93
C ILE A 65 7.23 -17.87 -7.44
N SER A 66 7.11 -19.14 -7.05
CA SER A 66 6.93 -19.56 -5.66
C SER A 66 8.19 -19.31 -4.81
N ASP A 67 9.38 -19.51 -5.40
CA ASP A 67 10.65 -19.15 -4.75
C ASP A 67 10.75 -17.64 -4.52
N LYS A 68 10.35 -16.83 -5.52
CA LYS A 68 10.29 -15.37 -5.38
C LYS A 68 9.32 -14.94 -4.28
N ALA A 69 8.15 -15.56 -4.21
CA ALA A 69 7.17 -15.26 -3.17
C ALA A 69 7.72 -15.61 -1.78
N SER A 70 8.31 -16.80 -1.63
CA SER A 70 8.95 -17.22 -0.38
C SER A 70 10.05 -16.25 0.04
N TYR A 71 10.92 -15.86 -0.90
CA TYR A 71 11.97 -14.89 -0.63
C TYR A 71 11.43 -13.52 -0.21
N LYS A 72 10.43 -12.96 -0.91
CA LYS A 72 9.81 -11.67 -0.54
C LYS A 72 9.26 -11.72 0.88
N SER A 73 8.56 -12.79 1.24
CA SER A 73 7.99 -12.97 2.58
C SER A 73 9.08 -12.94 3.65
N GLU A 74 10.17 -13.67 3.45
CA GLU A 74 11.27 -13.75 4.42
C GLU A 74 12.12 -12.49 4.46
N ALA A 75 12.35 -11.82 3.32
CA ALA A 75 13.04 -10.54 3.26
C ALA A 75 12.29 -9.45 4.04
N ILE A 76 10.96 -9.39 3.93
CA ILE A 76 10.12 -8.44 4.69
C ILE A 76 10.34 -8.59 6.20
N LYS A 77 10.44 -9.82 6.70
CA LYS A 77 10.67 -10.09 8.13
C LYS A 77 12.12 -9.84 8.52
N ARG A 78 13.07 -10.42 7.78
CA ARG A 78 14.51 -10.37 8.06
C ARG A 78 15.02 -8.94 8.18
N ASN A 79 14.56 -8.05 7.30
CA ASN A 79 15.00 -6.67 7.26
C ASN A 79 14.08 -5.72 8.06
N ASP A 80 13.00 -6.20 8.69
CA ASP A 80 12.00 -5.35 9.37
C ASP A 80 11.47 -4.20 8.49
N TYR A 81 11.14 -4.48 7.23
CA TYR A 81 10.66 -3.44 6.31
C TYR A 81 9.36 -2.79 6.78
N LEU A 82 8.45 -3.57 7.38
CA LEU A 82 7.19 -3.04 7.89
C LEU A 82 7.39 -2.19 9.14
N GLY A 83 8.32 -2.54 10.03
CA GLY A 83 8.67 -1.70 11.17
C GLY A 83 9.25 -0.36 10.73
N TYR A 84 10.16 -0.37 9.75
CA TYR A 84 10.68 0.85 9.14
C TYR A 84 9.59 1.71 8.50
N ILE A 85 8.72 1.13 7.67
CA ILE A 85 7.61 1.85 7.03
C ILE A 85 6.68 2.45 8.07
N ASN A 86 6.42 1.75 9.17
CA ASN A 86 5.60 2.30 10.25
C ASN A 86 6.28 3.49 10.94
N ARG A 87 7.60 3.44 11.20
CA ARG A 87 8.36 4.59 11.72
C ARG A 87 8.33 5.78 10.75
N TYR A 88 8.52 5.52 9.45
CA TYR A 88 8.40 6.54 8.40
C TYR A 88 7.01 7.19 8.36
N ARG A 89 5.94 6.38 8.48
CA ARG A 89 4.56 6.90 8.54
C ARG A 89 4.35 7.77 9.77
N LEU A 90 4.79 7.31 10.95
CA LEU A 90 4.57 7.98 12.22
C LEU A 90 5.43 9.25 12.38
N SER A 91 6.57 9.34 11.71
CA SER A 91 7.41 10.55 11.73
C SER A 91 6.85 11.70 10.91
N GLY A 92 5.83 11.45 10.07
CA GLY A 92 5.24 12.47 9.18
C GLY A 92 6.13 12.88 8.01
N GLN A 93 7.23 12.15 7.77
CA GLN A 93 8.10 12.40 6.62
C GLN A 93 7.35 12.17 5.31
N ASN A 94 7.58 13.04 4.33
CA ASN A 94 6.95 12.98 3.00
C ASN A 94 8.01 13.17 1.92
N HIS A 95 8.88 12.17 1.78
CA HIS A 95 9.82 12.07 0.66
C HIS A 95 9.52 10.81 -0.16
N HIS A 96 9.93 10.80 -1.43
CA HIS A 96 9.86 9.57 -2.23
C HIS A 96 10.64 8.45 -1.56
N ASN A 97 9.96 7.37 -1.21
CA ASN A 97 10.50 6.29 -0.40
C ASN A 97 10.47 4.99 -1.20
N LYS A 98 11.63 4.63 -1.77
CA LYS A 98 11.79 3.42 -2.61
C LYS A 98 11.45 2.14 -1.85
N VAL A 99 11.77 2.09 -0.55
CA VAL A 99 11.50 0.93 0.31
C VAL A 99 10.00 0.75 0.46
N LEU A 100 9.27 1.82 0.78
CA LEU A 100 7.82 1.81 0.84
C LEU A 100 7.20 1.33 -0.49
N ALA A 101 7.63 1.90 -1.62
CA ALA A 101 7.10 1.52 -2.94
C ALA A 101 7.29 0.03 -3.26
N TRP A 102 8.49 -0.51 -3.07
CA TRP A 102 8.76 -1.92 -3.38
C TRP A 102 8.15 -2.90 -2.39
N VAL A 103 8.14 -2.58 -1.10
CA VAL A 103 7.48 -3.41 -0.10
C VAL A 103 5.97 -3.43 -0.34
N PHE A 104 5.36 -2.30 -0.71
CA PHE A 104 3.96 -2.26 -1.11
C PHE A 104 3.67 -3.20 -2.29
N ILE A 105 4.50 -3.18 -3.33
CA ILE A 105 4.39 -4.11 -4.47
C ILE A 105 4.51 -5.56 -3.99
N TRP A 106 5.47 -5.87 -3.12
CA TRP A 106 5.61 -7.23 -2.61
C TRP A 106 4.43 -7.67 -1.75
N LEU A 107 3.82 -6.78 -0.97
CA LEU A 107 2.60 -7.10 -0.24
C LEU A 107 1.46 -7.45 -1.19
N VAL A 108 1.34 -6.76 -2.33
CA VAL A 108 0.39 -7.08 -3.40
C VAL A 108 0.72 -8.44 -4.03
N ASP A 109 1.96 -8.68 -4.42
CA ASP A 109 2.41 -9.97 -4.99
C ASP A 109 2.14 -11.16 -4.04
N LEU A 110 2.28 -10.92 -2.73
CA LEU A 110 2.03 -11.90 -1.67
C LEU A 110 0.56 -11.96 -1.23
N LYS A 111 -0.33 -11.20 -1.87
CA LYS A 111 -1.77 -11.12 -1.57
C LYS A 111 -2.05 -10.75 -0.10
N ARG A 112 -1.18 -9.97 0.53
CA ARG A 112 -1.32 -9.47 1.92
C ARG A 112 -2.20 -8.22 1.94
N TRP A 113 -3.44 -8.38 1.50
CA TRP A 113 -4.34 -7.28 1.19
C TRP A 113 -4.65 -6.35 2.37
N ASP A 114 -4.64 -6.86 3.60
CA ASP A 114 -4.83 -6.03 4.80
C ASP A 114 -3.80 -4.90 4.88
N ALA A 115 -2.51 -5.25 4.74
CA ALA A 115 -1.41 -4.30 4.79
C ALA A 115 -1.40 -3.38 3.56
N VAL A 116 -1.74 -3.91 2.37
CA VAL A 116 -1.88 -3.11 1.15
C VAL A 116 -2.93 -2.02 1.35
N LEU A 117 -4.11 -2.37 1.86
CA LEU A 117 -5.22 -1.44 2.04
C LEU A 117 -4.99 -0.45 3.18
N GLU A 118 -4.19 -0.81 4.20
CA GLU A 118 -3.75 0.12 5.23
C GLU A 118 -2.76 1.16 4.69
N LEU A 119 -1.84 0.75 3.82
CA LEU A 119 -0.79 1.63 3.28
C LEU A 119 -1.24 2.45 2.06
N LEU A 120 -2.23 1.99 1.30
CA LEU A 120 -2.65 2.65 0.06
C LEU A 120 -3.01 4.14 0.23
N PRO A 121 -3.73 4.57 1.30
CA PRO A 121 -3.96 6.00 1.54
C PRO A 121 -2.67 6.82 1.61
N LEU A 122 -1.64 6.32 2.31
CA LEU A 122 -0.33 6.97 2.41
C LEU A 122 0.33 7.09 1.03
N MET A 123 0.27 6.03 0.23
CA MET A 123 0.84 6.01 -1.13
C MET A 123 0.20 7.09 -2.03
N ILE A 124 -1.11 7.27 -1.91
CA ILE A 124 -1.89 8.26 -2.67
C ILE A 124 -1.58 9.68 -2.17
N GLU A 125 -1.69 9.90 -0.86
CA GLU A 125 -1.51 11.21 -0.22
C GLU A 125 -0.12 11.79 -0.50
N GLN A 126 0.91 10.97 -0.35
CA GLN A 126 2.30 11.37 -0.57
C GLN A 126 2.71 11.34 -2.05
N LYS A 127 1.82 10.94 -2.96
CA LYS A 127 2.09 10.81 -4.40
C LYS A 127 3.37 10.00 -4.67
N GLN A 128 3.55 8.91 -3.92
CA GLN A 128 4.74 8.07 -4.04
C GLN A 128 4.88 7.59 -5.51
N PRO A 129 6.08 7.59 -6.11
CA PRO A 129 6.23 7.16 -7.48
C PRO A 129 6.22 5.63 -7.58
N LEU A 130 5.50 5.08 -8.56
CA LEU A 130 5.72 3.69 -8.96
C LEU A 130 7.12 3.53 -9.58
N PRO A 131 7.80 2.39 -9.35
CA PRO A 131 9.06 2.09 -10.02
C PRO A 131 8.94 2.13 -11.55
N THR A 132 10.01 2.53 -12.24
CA THR A 132 10.02 2.77 -13.70
C THR A 132 9.73 1.53 -14.55
N VAL A 133 9.85 0.33 -13.98
CA VAL A 133 9.48 -0.93 -14.64
C VAL A 133 7.97 -1.05 -14.87
N PHE A 134 7.15 -0.25 -14.18
CA PHE A 134 5.70 -0.23 -14.35
C PHE A 134 5.25 0.91 -15.28
N ASN A 135 4.36 0.55 -16.21
CA ASN A 135 3.75 1.52 -17.12
C ASN A 135 2.71 2.39 -16.41
N THR A 136 1.95 1.81 -15.47
CA THR A 136 0.99 2.57 -14.65
C THR A 136 1.72 3.54 -13.72
N LYS A 137 1.10 4.72 -13.52
CA LYS A 137 1.63 5.81 -12.68
C LYS A 137 0.77 6.07 -11.45
N HIS A 138 -0.31 5.31 -11.26
CA HIS A 138 -1.27 5.51 -10.19
C HIS A 138 -1.39 4.26 -9.33
N TRP A 139 -1.15 4.39 -8.02
CA TRP A 139 -1.26 3.26 -7.08
C TRP A 139 -2.64 2.62 -7.04
N PRO A 140 -3.78 3.37 -7.06
CA PRO A 140 -5.09 2.76 -7.19
C PRO A 140 -5.20 1.86 -8.43
N ALA A 141 -4.74 2.35 -9.59
CA ALA A 141 -4.78 1.59 -10.82
C ALA A 141 -3.96 0.29 -10.74
N PHE A 142 -2.74 0.38 -10.19
CA PHE A 142 -1.91 -0.80 -9.94
C PHE A 142 -2.63 -1.86 -9.08
N VAL A 143 -3.22 -1.46 -7.95
CA VAL A 143 -3.93 -2.40 -7.06
C VAL A 143 -5.20 -2.96 -7.73
N ILE A 144 -5.95 -2.12 -8.45
CA ILE A 144 -7.17 -2.53 -9.16
C ILE A 144 -6.85 -3.59 -10.21
N ASP A 145 -5.77 -3.42 -10.98
CA ASP A 145 -5.39 -4.39 -12.00
C ASP A 145 -5.08 -5.76 -11.39
N GLN A 146 -4.36 -5.80 -10.26
CA GLN A 146 -4.02 -7.06 -9.57
C GLN A 146 -5.25 -7.75 -8.98
N LEU A 147 -6.14 -7.00 -8.31
CA LEU A 147 -7.38 -7.57 -7.77
C LEU A 147 -8.36 -8.01 -8.86
N TYR A 148 -8.36 -7.34 -10.01
CA TYR A 148 -9.23 -7.72 -11.11
C TYR A 148 -8.88 -9.10 -11.65
N ASP A 149 -7.59 -9.39 -11.83
CA ASP A 149 -7.13 -10.68 -12.32
C ASP A 149 -7.44 -11.80 -11.31
N ASP A 150 -7.20 -11.55 -10.02
CA ASP A 150 -7.55 -12.47 -8.93
C ASP A 150 -9.05 -12.75 -8.83
N ALA A 151 -9.89 -11.72 -8.94
CA ALA A 151 -11.33 -11.88 -8.90
C ALA A 151 -11.86 -12.66 -10.10
N ASN A 152 -11.32 -12.44 -11.30
CA ASN A 152 -11.69 -13.24 -12.47
C ASN A 152 -11.30 -14.69 -12.32
N TYR A 153 -10.13 -15.00 -11.74
CA TYR A 153 -9.75 -16.37 -11.42
C TYR A 153 -10.78 -17.06 -10.51
N TYR A 154 -11.21 -16.41 -9.42
CA TYR A 154 -12.22 -17.01 -8.54
C TYR A 154 -13.60 -17.13 -9.19
N LEU A 155 -13.96 -16.21 -10.08
CA LEU A 155 -15.19 -16.28 -10.88
C LEU A 155 -15.15 -17.44 -11.88
N SER A 156 -14.03 -17.65 -12.59
CA SER A 156 -13.91 -18.73 -13.58
C SER A 156 -13.89 -20.11 -12.92
N GLU A 157 -13.21 -20.22 -11.79
CA GLU A 157 -13.09 -21.47 -11.03
C GLU A 157 -14.32 -21.76 -10.15
N SER A 158 -15.29 -20.85 -10.08
CA SER A 158 -16.47 -20.95 -9.20
C SER A 158 -16.12 -21.25 -7.73
N LYS A 159 -14.99 -20.70 -7.25
CA LYS A 159 -14.47 -20.94 -5.90
C LYS A 159 -15.15 -20.02 -4.89
N MET A 160 -16.27 -20.47 -4.32
CA MET A 160 -17.10 -19.64 -3.43
C MET A 160 -16.34 -19.00 -2.27
N GLN A 161 -15.44 -19.73 -1.59
CA GLN A 161 -14.63 -19.13 -0.52
C GLN A 161 -13.76 -17.99 -1.03
N GLY A 162 -13.04 -18.20 -2.14
CA GLY A 162 -12.22 -17.16 -2.77
C GLY A 162 -13.06 -15.97 -3.24
N LEU A 163 -14.29 -16.20 -3.70
CA LEU A 163 -15.24 -15.13 -4.02
C LEU A 163 -15.58 -14.32 -2.77
N TYR A 164 -15.88 -14.93 -1.63
CA TYR A 164 -16.16 -14.20 -0.38
C TYR A 164 -14.98 -13.32 0.06
N ASP A 165 -13.78 -13.89 0.06
CA ASP A 165 -12.56 -13.21 0.49
C ASP A 165 -12.21 -12.03 -0.44
N ILE A 166 -12.25 -12.25 -1.76
CA ILE A 166 -11.97 -11.19 -2.73
C ILE A 166 -13.08 -10.14 -2.75
N GLY A 167 -14.34 -10.53 -2.58
CA GLY A 167 -15.46 -9.61 -2.48
C GLY A 167 -15.34 -8.68 -1.27
N PHE A 168 -14.91 -9.20 -0.12
CA PHE A 168 -14.59 -8.38 1.05
C PHE A 168 -13.46 -7.39 0.77
N THR A 169 -12.39 -7.86 0.14
CA THR A 169 -11.23 -7.04 -0.23
C THR A 169 -11.61 -5.92 -1.21
N LEU A 170 -12.41 -6.20 -2.23
CA LEU A 170 -12.89 -5.22 -3.21
C LEU A 170 -13.72 -4.12 -2.54
N ARG A 171 -14.62 -4.47 -1.62
CA ARG A 171 -15.40 -3.45 -0.88
C ARG A 171 -14.51 -2.53 -0.05
N ARG A 172 -13.47 -3.07 0.59
CA ARG A 172 -12.51 -2.25 1.34
C ARG A 172 -11.70 -1.34 0.44
N LEU A 173 -11.24 -1.83 -0.72
CA LEU A 173 -10.59 -0.98 -1.71
C LEU A 173 -11.51 0.15 -2.16
N ILE A 174 -12.75 -0.16 -2.52
CA ILE A 174 -13.77 0.84 -2.89
C ILE A 174 -13.94 1.90 -1.80
N TYR A 175 -13.97 1.49 -0.52
CA TYR A 175 -14.02 2.43 0.59
C TYR A 175 -12.78 3.35 0.66
N VAL A 176 -11.57 2.79 0.45
CA VAL A 176 -10.30 3.55 0.43
C VAL A 176 -10.29 4.57 -0.71
N VAL A 177 -10.80 4.21 -1.89
CA VAL A 177 -10.77 5.06 -3.10
C VAL A 177 -12.10 5.78 -3.38
N LYS A 178 -13.03 5.83 -2.42
CA LYS A 178 -14.39 6.36 -2.65
C LYS A 178 -14.42 7.83 -3.09
N ASN A 179 -13.40 8.60 -2.70
CA ASN A 179 -13.24 10.02 -3.04
C ASN A 179 -12.21 10.24 -4.17
N GLN A 180 -11.76 9.17 -4.84
CA GLN A 180 -10.82 9.27 -5.96
C GLN A 180 -11.47 9.99 -7.12
N ASP A 181 -10.77 11.01 -7.65
CA ASP A 181 -11.10 11.57 -8.95
C ASP A 181 -10.69 10.58 -10.05
N TRP A 182 -11.68 10.15 -10.84
CA TRP A 182 -11.49 9.20 -11.94
C TRP A 182 -11.26 9.89 -13.28
N SER A 183 -11.16 11.22 -13.32
CA SER A 183 -10.87 11.96 -14.56
C SER A 183 -9.55 11.49 -15.18
N GLY A 184 -9.59 11.00 -16.41
CA GLY A 184 -8.46 10.37 -17.11
C GLY A 184 -8.11 8.96 -16.64
N LEU A 185 -8.89 8.37 -15.72
CA LEU A 185 -8.76 7.01 -15.18
C LEU A 185 -10.10 6.26 -15.19
N GLU A 186 -11.05 6.69 -16.03
CA GLU A 186 -12.42 6.19 -16.08
C GLU A 186 -12.45 4.68 -16.37
N VAL A 187 -11.57 4.21 -17.25
CA VAL A 187 -11.44 2.79 -17.59
C VAL A 187 -11.09 1.97 -16.34
N VAL A 188 -10.14 2.45 -15.55
CA VAL A 188 -9.68 1.78 -14.32
C VAL A 188 -10.74 1.84 -13.22
N GLY A 189 -11.36 3.01 -13.01
CA GLY A 189 -12.44 3.16 -12.04
C GLY A 189 -13.63 2.26 -12.38
N GLY A 190 -14.09 2.30 -13.63
CA GLY A 190 -15.14 1.40 -14.12
C GLY A 190 -14.79 -0.08 -13.98
N LYS A 191 -13.53 -0.45 -14.20
CA LYS A 191 -13.01 -1.82 -14.03
C LYS A 191 -13.16 -2.32 -12.59
N LEU A 192 -12.82 -1.50 -11.59
CA LEU A 192 -12.97 -1.82 -10.15
C LEU A 192 -14.43 -2.13 -9.79
N TYR A 193 -15.34 -1.23 -10.15
CA TYR A 193 -16.75 -1.39 -9.81
C TYR A 193 -17.41 -2.53 -10.62
N SER A 194 -17.00 -2.72 -11.87
CA SER A 194 -17.49 -3.82 -12.72
C SER A 194 -17.13 -5.19 -12.16
N ILE A 195 -15.90 -5.39 -11.70
CA ILE A 195 -15.50 -6.67 -11.10
C ILE A 195 -16.16 -6.91 -9.74
N ALA A 196 -16.31 -5.86 -8.92
CA ALA A 196 -17.05 -5.94 -7.67
C ALA A 196 -18.51 -6.36 -7.90
N ALA A 197 -19.17 -5.79 -8.91
CA ALA A 197 -20.53 -6.17 -9.30
C ALA A 197 -20.63 -7.65 -9.68
N LYS A 198 -19.71 -8.15 -10.51
CA LYS A 198 -19.65 -9.56 -10.94
C LYS A 198 -19.46 -10.51 -9.76
N VAL A 199 -18.49 -10.23 -8.88
CA VAL A 199 -18.24 -11.03 -7.67
C VAL A 199 -19.47 -11.05 -6.77
N HIS A 200 -20.08 -9.89 -6.52
CA HIS A 200 -21.27 -9.81 -5.66
C HIS A 200 -22.49 -10.49 -6.27
N LYS A 201 -22.67 -10.45 -7.60
CA LYS A 201 -23.72 -11.21 -8.28
C LYS A 201 -23.51 -12.72 -8.10
N ALA A 202 -22.29 -13.21 -8.25
CA ALA A 202 -21.96 -14.63 -8.05
C ALA A 202 -22.18 -15.09 -6.60
N GLN A 203 -22.01 -14.19 -5.63
CA GLN A 203 -22.34 -14.42 -4.21
C GLN A 203 -23.85 -14.31 -3.89
N LEU A 204 -24.70 -14.04 -4.89
CA LEU A 204 -26.13 -13.74 -4.72
C LEU A 204 -26.40 -12.50 -3.85
N ASN A 205 -25.41 -11.62 -3.68
CA ASN A 205 -25.56 -10.34 -3.02
C ASN A 205 -26.04 -9.28 -4.02
N LEU A 206 -27.30 -9.40 -4.42
CA LEU A 206 -27.87 -8.65 -5.54
C LEU A 206 -27.89 -7.13 -5.28
N GLY A 207 -28.08 -6.70 -4.04
CA GLY A 207 -28.06 -5.28 -3.68
C GLY A 207 -26.69 -4.63 -3.92
N ASN A 208 -25.61 -5.25 -3.43
CA ASN A 208 -24.26 -4.77 -3.71
C ASN A 208 -23.91 -4.90 -5.20
N ALA A 209 -24.34 -5.98 -5.85
CA ALA A 209 -24.11 -6.17 -7.28
C ALA A 209 -24.73 -5.02 -8.10
N LEU A 210 -25.98 -4.65 -7.78
CA LEU A 210 -26.69 -3.55 -8.44
C LEU A 210 -25.96 -2.22 -8.22
N TYR A 211 -25.69 -1.89 -6.96
CA TYR A 211 -24.99 -0.64 -6.60
C TYR A 211 -23.65 -0.51 -7.33
N PHE A 212 -22.80 -1.55 -7.32
CA PHE A 212 -21.51 -1.50 -8.01
C PHE A 212 -21.65 -1.46 -9.53
N ALA A 213 -22.67 -2.12 -10.11
CA ALA A 213 -22.92 -2.02 -11.55
C ALA A 213 -23.33 -0.60 -11.97
N GLU A 214 -24.14 0.09 -11.15
CA GLU A 214 -24.52 1.50 -11.38
C GLU A 214 -23.30 2.42 -11.32
N MET A 215 -22.46 2.27 -10.30
CA MET A 215 -21.21 3.03 -10.17
C MET A 215 -20.25 2.78 -11.33
N ALA A 216 -20.10 1.52 -11.76
CA ALA A 216 -19.27 1.18 -12.91
C ALA A 216 -19.76 1.87 -14.18
N GLN A 217 -21.06 1.83 -14.45
CA GLN A 217 -21.70 2.44 -15.62
C GLN A 217 -21.61 3.98 -15.58
N ALA A 218 -21.69 4.59 -14.39
CA ALA A 218 -21.58 6.03 -14.21
C ALA A 218 -20.15 6.54 -14.43
N ILE A 219 -19.13 5.79 -13.98
CA ILE A 219 -17.72 6.16 -14.17
C ILE A 219 -17.28 5.91 -15.61
N ASN A 220 -17.67 4.77 -16.20
CA ASN A 220 -17.33 4.39 -17.56
C ASN A 220 -18.48 3.65 -18.21
N ASP A 221 -19.09 4.29 -19.22
CA ASP A 221 -20.24 3.74 -19.92
C ASP A 221 -19.94 2.44 -20.68
N LYS A 222 -18.65 2.16 -20.92
CA LYS A 222 -18.10 0.95 -21.54
C LYS A 222 -17.52 -0.05 -20.53
N ALA A 223 -17.84 0.05 -19.24
CA ALA A 223 -17.38 -0.88 -18.20
C ALA A 223 -17.93 -2.33 -18.33
N GLY A 224 -18.78 -2.60 -19.33
CA GLY A 224 -19.25 -3.95 -19.68
C GLY A 224 -20.35 -4.50 -18.75
N VAL A 225 -21.06 -3.63 -18.02
CA VAL A 225 -22.08 -4.03 -17.03
C VAL A 225 -23.52 -3.77 -17.46
N LYS A 226 -23.75 -3.14 -18.62
CA LYS A 226 -25.07 -2.69 -19.07
C LYS A 226 -26.15 -3.78 -19.06
N THR A 227 -25.83 -4.99 -19.54
CA THR A 227 -26.77 -6.13 -19.54
C THR A 227 -27.03 -6.64 -18.12
N MET A 228 -25.97 -6.83 -17.33
CA MET A 228 -26.06 -7.24 -15.94
C MET A 228 -26.91 -6.25 -15.11
N LEU A 229 -26.73 -4.96 -15.32
CA LEU A 229 -27.48 -3.92 -14.63
C LEU A 229 -28.99 -4.05 -14.89
N LYS A 230 -29.39 -4.23 -16.16
CA LYS A 230 -30.80 -4.45 -16.52
C LYS A 230 -31.38 -5.72 -15.90
N GLU A 231 -30.60 -6.81 -15.85
CA GLU A 231 -31.01 -8.05 -15.19
C GLU A 231 -31.24 -7.86 -13.69
N LEU A 232 -30.28 -7.25 -13.00
CA LEU A 232 -30.34 -7.00 -11.55
C LEU A 232 -31.52 -6.09 -11.19
N GLN A 233 -31.76 -5.03 -11.98
CA GLN A 233 -32.91 -4.15 -11.78
C GLN A 233 -34.24 -4.89 -11.91
N LYS A 234 -34.36 -5.87 -12.82
CA LYS A 234 -35.55 -6.70 -12.93
C LYS A 234 -35.72 -7.66 -11.76
N MET A 235 -34.62 -8.23 -11.26
CA MET A 235 -34.65 -9.17 -10.12
C MET A 235 -35.01 -8.49 -8.79
N ILE A 236 -34.65 -7.21 -8.62
CA ILE A 236 -34.85 -6.46 -7.37
C ILE A 236 -36.18 -5.70 -7.34
N LYS A 237 -36.77 -5.36 -8.51
CA LYS A 237 -38.11 -4.76 -8.53
C LYS A 237 -39.11 -5.75 -7.91
N PRO A 238 -39.97 -5.32 -6.97
CA PRO A 238 -41.07 -6.15 -6.52
C PRO A 238 -41.91 -6.55 -7.73
N ALA A 239 -42.36 -7.80 -7.77
CA ALA A 239 -43.35 -8.22 -8.77
C ALA A 239 -44.54 -7.27 -8.66
N GLU A 240 -44.85 -6.54 -9.73
CA GLU A 240 -46.12 -5.82 -9.81
C GLU A 240 -47.21 -6.89 -9.65
N PRO A 241 -48.17 -6.71 -8.72
CA PRO A 241 -49.28 -7.64 -8.65
C PRO A 241 -49.97 -7.61 -10.01
N ASP A 242 -50.06 -8.77 -10.66
CA ASP A 242 -50.80 -8.94 -11.91
C ASP A 242 -52.15 -8.24 -11.71
N GLN A 243 -52.39 -7.18 -12.49
CA GLN A 243 -53.71 -6.59 -12.58
C GLN A 243 -54.62 -7.69 -13.12
N GLN A 244 -55.32 -8.38 -12.20
CA GLN A 244 -56.48 -9.18 -12.54
C GLN A 244 -57.42 -8.25 -13.30
N THR A 245 -57.50 -8.45 -14.61
CA THR A 245 -58.60 -7.99 -15.45
C THR A 245 -59.88 -8.53 -14.83
N ALA A 246 -60.59 -7.67 -14.09
CA ALA A 246 -61.96 -7.92 -13.70
C ALA A 246 -62.82 -7.66 -14.93
N ASP A 247 -63.30 -8.74 -15.53
CA ASP A 247 -64.48 -8.75 -16.41
C ASP A 247 -65.76 -8.50 -15.59
#